data_AF-A0A963ED07-F1
#
_entry.id   AF-A0A963ED07-F1
#
_cell.length_a   1.000
_cell.length_b   1.000
_cell.length_c   1.000
_cell.angle_alpha   90.00
_cell.angle_beta   90.00
_cell.angle_gamma   90.00
#
_symmetry.space_group_name_H-M   'P 1'
#
loop_
_entity.id
_entity.type
_entity.pdbx_description
1 polymer ?
#
loop_
_entity_poly.entity_id
_entity_poly.type
_entity_poly.pdbx_seq_one_letter_code
_entity_poly.pdbx_strand_id
1 'polypeptide(L)'
;MDSIFMFDPETLKFFYVNQGAMQQVGYSFDEMMQMTPLQIQPEFDAIEFRKKVNQLITQEQSSLTFEAIHRHKNGTIIPVEVFLQYIAPANEPASFVSFVQDITERRRAEAELRLAATTFDSNEPILITDRSGTIIRVNNAFTGTTGYAADEVVGQNPRIFQSTKQDRHFYRALWHSLTETGHWEGELWNR
;
A
#
# COMPACT_ATOMS: atom_id res chain seq x y z
N MET A 1 -14.97 -5.46 -9.28
CA MET A 1 -15.29 -5.79 -10.67
C MET A 1 -14.24 -5.10 -11.51
N ASP A 2 -13.62 -5.80 -12.45
CA ASP A 2 -12.53 -5.22 -13.22
C ASP A 2 -13.02 -4.08 -14.10
N SER A 3 -12.24 -3.00 -14.22
CA SER A 3 -12.62 -1.83 -15.02
C SER A 3 -11.96 -1.89 -16.38
N ILE A 4 -12.77 -1.89 -17.44
CA ILE A 4 -12.29 -1.96 -18.82
C ILE A 4 -12.73 -0.70 -19.55
N PHE A 5 -11.78 -0.05 -20.21
CA PHE A 5 -12.03 1.08 -21.09
C PHE A 5 -11.42 0.79 -22.46
N MET A 6 -12.12 1.15 -23.54
CA MET A 6 -11.56 1.16 -24.88
C MET A 6 -11.77 2.52 -25.51
N PHE A 7 -10.73 3.04 -26.16
CA PHE A 7 -10.75 4.36 -26.76
C PHE A 7 -10.02 4.40 -28.10
N ASP A 8 -10.48 5.33 -28.92
CA ASP A 8 -10.01 5.55 -30.27
C ASP A 8 -8.59 6.16 -30.25
N PRO A 9 -7.65 5.66 -31.06
CA PRO A 9 -6.25 6.07 -30.99
C PRO A 9 -6.01 7.48 -31.53
N GLU A 10 -6.90 8.00 -32.38
CA GLU A 10 -6.76 9.34 -32.96
C GLU A 10 -7.37 10.40 -32.04
N THR A 11 -8.63 10.23 -31.66
CA THR A 11 -9.42 11.19 -30.88
C THR A 11 -9.29 11.03 -29.37
N LEU A 12 -8.81 9.86 -28.91
CA LEU A 12 -8.81 9.42 -27.50
C LEU A 12 -10.21 9.29 -26.88
N LYS A 13 -11.28 9.41 -27.66
CA LYS A 13 -12.63 9.26 -27.13
C LYS A 13 -12.89 7.81 -26.77
N PHE A 14 -13.49 7.61 -25.60
CA PHE A 14 -14.01 6.30 -25.26
C PHE A 14 -15.15 5.93 -26.22
N PHE A 15 -15.13 4.70 -26.70
CA PHE A 15 -16.24 4.11 -27.45
C PHE A 15 -16.82 2.87 -26.73
N TYR A 16 -16.12 2.39 -25.70
CA TYR A 16 -16.60 1.32 -24.85
C TYR A 16 -16.07 1.47 -23.43
N VAL A 17 -16.96 1.25 -22.45
CA VAL A 17 -16.62 1.09 -21.04
C VAL A 17 -17.53 0.01 -20.46
N ASN A 18 -16.98 -0.82 -19.57
CA ASN A 18 -17.81 -1.81 -18.89
C ASN A 18 -18.48 -1.22 -17.63
N GLN A 19 -19.35 -2.01 -17.00
CA GLN A 19 -20.02 -1.60 -15.75
C GLN A 19 -19.04 -1.30 -14.61
N GLY A 20 -17.95 -2.08 -14.51
CA GLY A 20 -16.89 -1.85 -13.51
C GLY A 20 -16.26 -0.46 -13.65
N ALA A 21 -15.88 -0.09 -14.87
CA ALA A 21 -15.35 1.23 -15.19
C ALA A 21 -16.32 2.35 -14.81
N MET A 22 -17.60 2.24 -15.18
CA MET A 22 -18.61 3.25 -14.82
C MET A 22 -18.78 3.38 -13.31
N GLN A 23 -18.78 2.27 -12.56
CA GLN A 23 -18.85 2.29 -11.10
C GLN A 23 -17.58 2.90 -10.48
N GLN A 24 -16.42 2.63 -11.06
CA GLN A 24 -15.14 3.17 -10.59
C GLN A 24 -15.06 4.69 -10.76
N VAL A 25 -15.49 5.26 -11.89
CA VAL A 25 -15.35 6.71 -12.14
C VAL A 25 -16.63 7.52 -11.91
N GLY A 26 -17.79 6.87 -11.79
CA GLY A 26 -19.06 7.50 -11.43
C GLY A 26 -19.76 8.28 -12.56
N TYR A 27 -19.27 8.16 -13.79
CA TYR A 27 -19.90 8.73 -14.97
C TYR A 27 -20.86 7.73 -15.60
N SER A 28 -21.95 8.24 -16.17
CA SER A 28 -22.86 7.43 -16.97
C SER A 28 -22.21 7.00 -18.29
N PHE A 29 -22.77 5.98 -18.94
CA PHE A 29 -22.28 5.51 -20.24
C PHE A 29 -22.25 6.65 -21.27
N ASP A 30 -23.33 7.42 -21.38
CA ASP A 30 -23.46 8.52 -22.35
C ASP A 30 -22.42 9.62 -22.12
N GLU A 31 -22.13 9.94 -20.86
CA GLU A 31 -21.06 10.87 -20.50
C GLU A 31 -19.70 10.31 -20.91
N MET A 32 -19.43 9.04 -20.58
CA MET A 32 -18.17 8.39 -20.91
C MET A 32 -17.89 8.38 -22.42
N MET A 33 -18.90 8.16 -23.26
CA MET A 33 -18.74 8.19 -24.73
C MET A 33 -18.37 9.58 -25.30
N GLN A 34 -18.52 10.65 -24.51
CA GLN A 34 -18.07 11.99 -24.86
C GLN A 34 -16.74 12.38 -24.21
N MET A 35 -16.17 11.47 -23.42
CA MET A 35 -14.96 11.71 -22.64
C MET A 35 -13.74 11.00 -23.23
N THR A 36 -12.58 11.41 -22.73
CA THR A 36 -11.26 10.85 -23.00
C THR A 36 -10.59 10.46 -21.68
N PRO A 37 -9.54 9.60 -21.69
CA PRO A 37 -8.76 9.29 -20.50
C PRO A 37 -8.27 10.52 -19.73
N LEU A 38 -7.94 11.61 -20.41
CA LEU A 38 -7.44 12.85 -19.82
C LEU A 38 -8.44 13.53 -18.85
N GLN A 39 -9.74 13.30 -19.02
CA GLN A 39 -10.77 13.86 -18.14
C GLN A 39 -10.91 13.08 -16.83
N ILE A 40 -10.50 11.81 -16.81
CA ILE A 40 -10.49 10.97 -15.61
C ILE A 40 -9.08 10.83 -15.01
N GLN A 41 -8.01 11.13 -15.76
CA GLN A 41 -6.62 11.03 -15.31
C GLN A 41 -5.97 12.41 -15.23
N PRO A 42 -6.06 13.11 -14.09
CA PRO A 42 -5.57 14.48 -13.97
C PRO A 42 -4.04 14.62 -13.97
N GLU A 43 -3.31 13.50 -13.86
CA GLU A 43 -1.84 13.49 -13.80
C GLU A 43 -1.18 13.62 -15.18
N PHE A 44 -1.93 13.45 -16.26
CA PHE A 44 -1.40 13.56 -17.62
C PHE A 44 -1.97 14.78 -18.32
N ASP A 45 -1.09 15.53 -18.98
CA ASP A 45 -1.53 16.41 -20.06
C ASP A 45 -1.65 15.64 -21.38
N ALA A 46 -2.23 16.27 -22.39
CA ALA A 46 -2.44 15.65 -23.69
C ALA A 46 -1.13 15.28 -24.41
N ILE A 47 -0.06 16.06 -24.22
CA ILE A 47 1.23 15.85 -24.90
C ILE A 47 1.93 14.64 -24.30
N GLU A 48 2.02 14.58 -22.97
CA GLU A 48 2.62 13.48 -22.23
C GLU A 48 1.87 12.17 -22.48
N PHE A 49 0.54 12.20 -22.41
CA PHE A 49 -0.28 11.03 -22.69
C PHE A 49 -0.06 10.54 -24.13
N ARG A 50 -0.05 11.45 -25.11
CA ARG A 50 0.15 11.07 -26.52
C ARG A 50 1.52 10.47 -26.77
N LYS A 51 2.57 11.07 -26.18
CA LYS A 51 3.93 10.52 -26.23
C LYS A 51 3.99 9.11 -25.65
N LYS A 52 3.29 8.88 -24.54
CA LYS A 52 3.25 7.58 -23.87
C LYS A 52 2.55 6.52 -24.73
N VAL A 53 1.36 6.81 -25.25
CA VAL A 53 0.61 5.83 -26.07
C VAL A 53 1.22 5.63 -27.46
N ASN A 54 1.96 6.60 -28.00
CA ASN A 54 2.68 6.45 -29.28
C ASN A 54 3.69 5.30 -29.26
N GLN A 55 4.30 4.98 -28.10
CA GLN A 55 5.23 3.84 -27.96
C GLN A 55 4.54 2.49 -28.23
N LEU A 56 3.22 2.42 -28.01
CA LEU A 56 2.41 1.24 -28.33
C LEU A 56 2.07 1.19 -29.82
N ILE A 57 1.79 2.34 -30.44
CA ILE A 57 1.44 2.45 -31.87
C ILE A 57 2.66 2.12 -32.74
N THR A 58 3.85 2.61 -32.37
CA THR A 58 5.11 2.31 -33.07
C THR A 58 5.60 0.88 -32.86
N GLN A 59 4.91 0.09 -32.03
CA GLN A 59 5.27 -1.26 -31.63
C GLN A 59 6.65 -1.36 -30.95
N GLU A 60 7.17 -0.25 -30.42
CA GLU A 60 8.34 -0.27 -29.53
C GLU A 60 8.05 -1.07 -28.26
N GLN A 61 6.79 -1.02 -27.80
CA GLN A 61 6.28 -1.82 -26.70
C GLN A 61 4.95 -2.46 -27.08
N SER A 62 4.73 -3.71 -26.64
CA SER A 62 3.48 -4.43 -26.87
C SER A 62 2.37 -4.01 -25.89
N SER A 63 2.73 -3.52 -24.71
CA SER A 63 1.82 -3.05 -23.66
C SER A 63 2.54 -2.12 -22.68
N LEU A 64 1.76 -1.36 -21.92
CA LEU A 64 2.22 -0.50 -20.84
C LEU A 64 1.51 -0.89 -19.55
N THR A 65 2.25 -0.99 -18.44
CA THR A 65 1.67 -1.10 -17.09
C THR A 65 2.23 0.03 -16.24
N PHE A 66 1.36 0.80 -15.58
CA PHE A 66 1.79 1.89 -14.71
C PHE A 66 0.74 2.23 -13.66
N GLU A 67 1.19 2.75 -12.52
CA GLU A 67 0.30 3.37 -11.55
C GLU A 67 -0.08 4.79 -11.98
N ALA A 68 -1.33 5.17 -11.71
CA ALA A 68 -1.86 6.51 -11.95
C ALA A 68 -2.99 6.81 -10.97
N ILE A 69 -3.55 8.00 -11.08
CA ILE A 69 -4.73 8.43 -10.37
C ILE A 69 -5.91 8.59 -11.34
N HIS A 70 -7.04 7.99 -10.97
CA HIS A 70 -8.34 8.31 -11.54
C HIS A 70 -9.09 9.30 -10.65
N ARG A 71 -9.84 10.22 -11.27
CA ARG A 71 -10.73 11.16 -10.61
C ARG A 71 -12.17 10.75 -10.86
N HIS A 72 -12.86 10.33 -9.81
CA HIS A 72 -14.29 10.06 -9.85
C HIS A 72 -15.08 11.37 -10.05
N LYS A 73 -16.28 11.29 -10.63
CA LYS A 73 -17.17 12.43 -10.93
C LYS A 73 -17.44 13.34 -9.73
N ASN A 74 -17.53 12.76 -8.53
CA ASN A 74 -17.70 13.51 -7.27
C ASN A 74 -16.42 14.19 -6.74
N GLY A 75 -15.30 14.10 -7.47
CA GLY A 75 -14.00 14.68 -7.10
C GLY A 75 -13.05 13.75 -6.34
N THR A 76 -13.52 12.58 -5.90
CA THR A 76 -12.68 11.61 -5.16
C THR A 76 -11.56 11.08 -6.05
N ILE A 77 -10.39 10.91 -5.44
CA ILE A 77 -9.18 10.38 -6.09
C ILE A 77 -9.08 8.89 -5.81
N ILE A 78 -8.90 8.10 -6.86
CA ILE A 78 -8.79 6.65 -6.81
C ILE A 78 -7.42 6.28 -7.38
N PRO A 79 -6.48 5.78 -6.54
CA PRO A 79 -5.23 5.24 -7.05
C PRO A 79 -5.52 3.97 -7.84
N VAL A 80 -4.95 3.88 -9.04
CA VAL A 80 -5.16 2.76 -9.94
C VAL A 80 -3.85 2.24 -10.53
N GLU A 81 -3.84 0.97 -10.88
CA GLU A 81 -2.86 0.38 -11.78
C GLU A 81 -3.53 0.20 -13.15
N VAL A 82 -2.89 0.73 -14.18
CA VAL A 82 -3.40 0.74 -15.56
C VAL A 82 -2.53 -0.16 -16.40
N PHE A 83 -3.13 -1.22 -16.94
CA PHE A 83 -2.59 -1.96 -18.07
C PHE A 83 -3.21 -1.41 -19.35
N LEU A 84 -2.38 -1.11 -20.35
CA LEU A 84 -2.80 -0.51 -21.62
C LEU A 84 -2.15 -1.23 -22.80
N GLN A 85 -2.94 -1.56 -23.80
CA GLN A 85 -2.50 -2.20 -25.04
C GLN A 85 -3.10 -1.51 -26.27
N TYR A 86 -2.34 -1.44 -27.35
CA TYR A 86 -2.82 -1.06 -28.67
C TYR A 86 -3.15 -2.30 -29.50
N ILE A 87 -4.34 -2.33 -30.10
CA ILE A 87 -4.83 -3.43 -30.93
C ILE A 87 -5.24 -2.87 -32.28
N ALA A 88 -4.66 -3.37 -33.37
CA ALA A 88 -4.96 -2.95 -34.75
C ALA A 88 -5.10 -4.17 -35.68
N PRO A 89 -6.27 -4.85 -35.66
CA PRO A 89 -6.54 -5.99 -36.52
C PRO A 89 -6.72 -5.53 -37.98
N ALA A 90 -6.43 -6.38 -38.96
CA ALA A 90 -6.48 -6.01 -40.38
C ALA A 90 -7.87 -5.57 -40.87
N ASN A 91 -8.96 -6.04 -40.23
CA ASN A 91 -10.34 -5.83 -40.66
C ASN A 91 -11.19 -5.06 -39.64
N GLU A 92 -10.57 -4.53 -38.58
CA GLU A 92 -11.29 -3.82 -37.51
C GLU A 92 -10.58 -2.50 -37.21
N PRO A 93 -11.31 -1.46 -36.77
CA PRO A 93 -10.70 -0.21 -36.33
C PRO A 93 -9.69 -0.45 -35.21
N ALA A 94 -8.54 0.22 -35.30
CA ALA A 94 -7.56 0.17 -34.24
C ALA A 94 -8.12 0.81 -32.95
N SER A 95 -7.72 0.27 -31.80
CA SER A 95 -8.16 0.76 -30.50
C SER A 95 -7.10 0.58 -29.44
N PHE A 96 -7.19 1.42 -28.41
CA PHE A 96 -6.55 1.14 -27.15
C PHE A 96 -7.51 0.37 -26.25
N VAL A 97 -7.01 -0.66 -25.59
CA VAL A 97 -7.73 -1.41 -24.56
C VAL A 97 -6.99 -1.24 -23.25
N SER A 98 -7.69 -0.74 -22.23
CA SER A 98 -7.15 -0.65 -20.89
C SER A 98 -7.91 -1.52 -19.91
N PHE A 99 -7.14 -2.18 -19.05
CA PHE A 99 -7.61 -2.82 -17.84
C PHE A 99 -7.11 -2.00 -16.66
N VAL A 100 -8.03 -1.61 -15.78
CA VAL A 100 -7.75 -0.71 -14.67
C VAL A 100 -8.17 -1.38 -13.37
N GLN A 101 -7.20 -1.51 -12.47
CA GLN A 101 -7.41 -2.05 -11.14
C GLN A 101 -7.33 -0.94 -10.10
N ASP A 102 -8.33 -0.87 -9.23
CA ASP A 102 -8.27 -0.04 -8.03
C ASP A 102 -7.27 -0.65 -7.03
N ILE A 103 -6.27 0.13 -6.64
CA ILE A 103 -5.22 -0.29 -5.72
C ILE A 103 -5.33 0.39 -4.35
N THR A 104 -6.50 0.96 -4.02
CA THR A 104 -6.77 1.63 -2.73
C THR A 104 -6.51 0.70 -1.56
N GLU A 105 -7.08 -0.49 -1.57
CA GLU A 105 -6.91 -1.47 -0.49
C GLU A 105 -5.45 -1.97 -0.40
N ARG A 106 -4.80 -2.19 -1.55
CA ARG A 106 -3.37 -2.55 -1.61
C ARG A 106 -2.52 -1.47 -0.93
N ARG A 107 -2.69 -0.21 -1.32
CA ARG A 107 -1.96 0.92 -0.74
C ARG A 107 -2.29 1.15 0.75
N ARG A 108 -3.54 0.92 1.18
CA ARG A 108 -3.91 0.99 2.61
C ARG A 108 -3.19 -0.07 3.42
N ALA A 109 -3.20 -1.33 2.97
CA ALA A 109 -2.49 -2.40 3.65
C ALA A 109 -0.98 -2.15 3.71
N GLU A 110 -0.36 -1.69 2.61
CA GLU A 110 1.05 -1.31 2.58
C GLU A 110 1.36 -0.15 3.53
N ALA A 111 0.50 0.86 3.60
CA ALA A 111 0.65 1.98 4.52
C ALA A 111 0.53 1.56 5.98
N GLU A 112 -0.43 0.68 6.32
CA GLU A 112 -0.57 0.12 7.66
C GLU A 112 0.64 -0.71 8.08
N LEU A 113 1.15 -1.57 7.19
CA LEU A 113 2.37 -2.33 7.43
C LEU A 113 3.58 -1.40 7.64
N ARG A 114 3.69 -0.34 6.85
CA ARG A 114 4.76 0.66 6.98
C ARG A 114 4.63 1.45 8.29
N LEU A 115 3.42 1.81 8.70
CA LEU A 115 3.16 2.48 9.96
C LEU A 115 3.50 1.59 11.16
N ALA A 116 3.12 0.31 11.11
CA ALA A 116 3.46 -0.68 12.13
C ALA A 116 4.98 -0.89 12.22
N ALA A 117 5.67 -0.95 11.09
CA ALA A 117 7.14 -1.02 11.04
C ALA A 117 7.80 0.25 11.62
N THR A 118 7.28 1.44 11.29
CA THR A 118 7.81 2.71 11.77
C THR A 118 7.56 2.91 13.27
N THR A 119 6.41 2.48 13.78
CA THR A 119 6.10 2.47 15.22
C THR A 119 7.07 1.55 15.96
N PHE A 120 7.41 0.42 15.35
CA PHE A 120 8.45 -0.46 15.88
C PHE A 120 9.82 0.24 15.91
N ASP A 121 10.19 1.01 14.88
CA ASP A 121 11.43 1.81 14.84
C ASP A 121 11.34 3.18 15.56
N SER A 122 10.49 3.32 16.57
CA SER A 122 10.44 4.53 17.41
C SER A 122 11.75 4.76 18.19
N ASN A 123 11.91 5.98 18.75
CA ASN A 123 13.03 6.33 19.64
C ASN A 123 12.93 5.69 21.04
N GLU A 124 11.82 5.02 21.35
CA GLU A 124 11.63 4.34 22.62
C GLU A 124 12.05 2.87 22.50
N PRO A 125 12.74 2.30 23.49
CA PRO A 125 13.06 0.87 23.52
C PRO A 125 11.81 0.00 23.45
N ILE A 126 11.65 -0.74 22.35
CA ILE A 126 10.55 -1.70 22.15
C ILE A 126 11.12 -3.12 22.08
N LEU A 127 10.46 -4.00 22.83
CA LEU A 127 10.73 -5.41 22.98
C LEU A 127 9.40 -6.15 22.75
N ILE A 128 9.39 -7.18 21.91
CA ILE A 128 8.21 -8.04 21.69
C ILE A 128 8.56 -9.46 22.13
N THR A 129 7.69 -10.06 22.93
CA THR A 129 7.78 -11.46 23.33
C THR A 129 6.62 -12.29 22.80
N ASP A 130 6.83 -13.59 22.66
CA ASP A 130 5.74 -14.55 22.48
C ASP A 130 4.98 -14.80 23.80
N ARG A 131 3.98 -15.68 23.76
CA ARG A 131 3.17 -16.05 24.94
C ARG A 131 3.96 -16.75 26.04
N SER A 132 5.12 -17.32 25.74
CA SER A 132 6.01 -17.96 26.73
C SER A 132 6.96 -16.95 27.39
N GLY A 133 6.94 -15.68 26.95
CA GLY A 133 7.87 -14.67 27.39
C GLY A 133 9.23 -14.78 26.70
N THR A 134 9.32 -15.46 25.56
CA THR A 134 10.55 -15.51 24.75
C THR A 134 10.59 -14.29 23.83
N ILE A 135 11.71 -13.57 23.81
CA ILE A 135 11.92 -12.40 22.97
C ILE A 135 11.92 -12.83 21.51
N ILE A 136 11.00 -12.29 20.73
CA ILE A 136 10.93 -12.56 19.28
C ILE A 136 11.47 -11.38 18.47
N ARG A 137 11.50 -10.17 19.03
CA ARG A 137 12.02 -8.98 18.35
C ARG A 137 12.35 -7.86 19.33
N VAL A 138 13.37 -7.07 18.99
CA VAL A 138 13.67 -5.77 19.62
C VAL A 138 13.89 -4.72 18.53
N ASN A 139 13.62 -3.45 18.82
CA ASN A 139 13.84 -2.36 17.86
C ASN A 139 15.24 -1.72 18.00
N ASN A 140 15.57 -0.80 17.09
CA ASN A 140 16.86 -0.13 17.11
C ASN A 140 17.08 0.75 18.36
N ALA A 141 16.03 1.40 18.86
CA ALA A 141 16.12 2.18 20.10
C ALA A 141 16.41 1.31 21.32
N PHE A 142 15.91 0.07 21.36
CA PHE A 142 16.27 -0.91 22.39
C PHE A 142 17.76 -1.19 22.37
N THR A 143 18.32 -1.51 21.18
CA THR A 143 19.76 -1.74 21.02
C THR A 143 20.57 -0.51 21.40
N GLY A 144 20.17 0.68 20.93
CA GLY A 144 20.88 1.94 21.21
C GLY A 144 20.84 2.36 22.68
N THR A 145 19.74 2.09 23.39
CA THR A 145 19.56 2.48 24.79
C THR A 145 20.18 1.47 25.75
N THR A 146 20.00 0.18 25.48
CA THR A 146 20.44 -0.90 26.39
C THR A 146 21.84 -1.40 26.09
N GLY A 147 22.33 -1.20 24.86
CA GLY A 147 23.64 -1.69 24.39
C GLY A 147 23.67 -3.16 23.97
N TYR A 148 22.55 -3.88 24.07
CA TYR A 148 22.44 -5.27 23.62
C TYR A 148 22.05 -5.33 22.14
N ALA A 149 22.80 -6.10 21.35
CA ALA A 149 22.44 -6.35 19.97
C ALA A 149 21.25 -7.32 19.89
N ALA A 150 20.47 -7.22 18.80
CA ALA A 150 19.24 -8.00 18.64
C ALA A 150 19.51 -9.52 18.63
N ASP A 151 20.61 -9.96 18.05
CA ASP A 151 21.06 -11.36 18.01
C ASP A 151 21.49 -11.92 19.37
N GLU A 152 21.86 -11.05 20.31
CA GLU A 152 22.20 -11.46 21.68
C GLU A 152 20.94 -11.73 22.54
N VAL A 153 19.81 -11.09 22.21
CA VAL A 153 18.62 -11.08 23.06
C VAL A 153 17.42 -11.80 22.45
N VAL A 154 17.32 -11.90 21.13
CA VAL A 154 16.25 -12.68 20.47
C VAL A 154 16.41 -14.16 20.81
N GLY A 155 15.31 -14.80 21.19
CA GLY A 155 15.28 -16.17 21.70
C GLY A 155 15.53 -16.30 23.21
N GLN A 156 15.93 -15.21 23.88
CA GLN A 156 16.09 -15.20 25.34
C GLN A 156 14.78 -14.83 26.04
N ASN A 157 14.75 -15.00 27.37
CA ASN A 157 13.67 -14.47 28.19
C ASN A 157 14.08 -13.09 28.74
N PRO A 158 13.21 -12.05 28.76
CA PRO A 158 13.55 -10.69 29.25
C PRO A 158 14.09 -10.64 30.67
N ARG A 159 13.95 -11.73 31.43
CA ARG A 159 14.60 -11.91 32.73
C ARG A 159 16.12 -11.74 32.70
N ILE A 160 16.78 -11.85 31.53
CA ILE A 160 18.21 -11.57 31.40
C ILE A 160 18.59 -10.12 31.73
N PHE A 161 17.63 -9.19 31.70
CA PHE A 161 17.83 -7.78 32.05
C PHE A 161 17.55 -7.48 33.54
N GLN A 162 17.21 -8.49 34.34
CA GLN A 162 16.89 -8.29 35.76
C GLN A 162 18.10 -7.77 36.53
N SER A 163 17.94 -6.59 37.15
CA SER A 163 18.85 -6.10 38.17
C SER A 163 18.44 -6.65 39.54
N THR A 164 19.36 -6.65 40.51
CA THR A 164 19.08 -6.99 41.92
C THR A 164 18.24 -5.93 42.64
N LYS A 165 17.84 -4.85 41.95
CA LYS A 165 17.11 -3.70 42.52
C LYS A 165 15.58 -3.87 42.53
N GLN A 166 15.04 -4.89 41.87
CA GLN A 166 13.59 -5.17 41.87
C GLN A 166 13.31 -6.58 42.37
N ASP A 167 12.28 -6.70 43.22
CA ASP A 167 11.97 -7.95 43.93
C ASP A 167 11.07 -8.90 43.11
N ARG A 168 10.89 -10.12 43.63
CA ARG A 168 10.07 -11.15 42.98
C ARG A 168 8.57 -10.80 42.97
N HIS A 169 8.13 -9.91 43.86
CA HIS A 169 6.74 -9.45 43.93
C HIS A 169 6.40 -8.48 42.79
N PHE A 170 7.33 -7.59 42.44
CA PHE A 170 7.20 -6.67 41.30
C PHE A 170 6.96 -7.41 39.98
N TYR A 171 7.81 -8.39 39.65
CA TYR A 171 7.64 -9.18 38.42
C TYR A 171 6.35 -9.99 38.42
N ARG A 172 5.90 -10.48 39.58
CA ARG A 172 4.63 -11.21 39.68
C ARG A 172 3.45 -10.29 39.37
N ALA A 173 3.47 -9.05 39.85
CA ALA A 173 2.43 -8.06 39.57
C ALA A 173 2.41 -7.65 38.08
N LEU A 174 3.58 -7.43 37.48
CA LEU A 174 3.73 -7.15 36.05
C LEU A 174 3.14 -8.28 35.20
N TRP A 175 3.53 -9.54 35.46
CA TRP A 175 3.03 -10.69 34.69
C TRP A 175 1.54 -10.91 34.91
N HIS A 176 1.04 -10.75 36.13
CA HIS A 176 -0.39 -10.84 36.42
C HIS A 176 -1.22 -9.84 35.58
N SER A 177 -0.79 -8.57 35.54
CA SER A 177 -1.43 -7.52 34.75
C SER A 177 -1.43 -7.84 33.26
N LEU A 178 -0.29 -8.28 32.71
CA LEU A 178 -0.20 -8.69 31.30
C LEU A 178 -1.10 -9.89 30.98
N THR A 179 -1.22 -10.87 31.89
CA THR A 179 -2.08 -12.05 31.67
C THR A 179 -3.56 -11.78 31.81
N GLU A 180 -3.97 -10.87 32.70
CA GLU A 180 -5.38 -10.59 32.97
C GLU A 180 -5.96 -9.49 32.08
N THR A 181 -5.18 -8.44 31.83
CA THR A 181 -5.66 -7.22 31.14
C THR A 181 -5.03 -7.02 29.76
N GLY A 182 -3.99 -7.79 29.43
CA GLY A 182 -3.24 -7.65 28.17
C GLY A 182 -2.30 -6.44 28.15
N HIS A 183 -2.20 -5.69 29.25
CA HIS A 183 -1.44 -4.44 29.32
C HIS A 183 -0.80 -4.24 30.71
N TRP A 184 0.33 -3.56 30.77
CA TRP A 184 0.98 -3.12 31.99
C TRP A 184 1.86 -1.90 31.68
N GLU A 185 1.88 -0.93 32.58
CA GLU A 185 2.69 0.27 32.50
C GLU A 185 3.42 0.48 33.83
N GLY A 186 4.71 0.83 33.78
CA GLY A 186 5.53 1.10 34.95
C GLY A 186 7.02 1.18 34.64
N GLU A 187 7.82 1.64 35.60
CA GLU A 187 9.26 1.83 35.44
C GLU A 187 10.06 0.56 35.78
N LEU A 188 10.89 0.10 34.84
CA LEU A 188 11.83 -1.01 35.05
C LEU A 188 13.26 -0.47 35.09
N TRP A 189 13.95 -0.69 36.21
CA TRP A 189 15.33 -0.23 36.40
C TRP A 189 16.34 -1.28 35.91
N ASN A 190 16.95 -0.99 34.75
CA ASN A 190 18.06 -1.77 34.20
C ASN A 190 19.40 -1.07 34.50
N ARG A 191 20.33 -1.80 35.16
CA ARG A 191 21.62 -1.35 35.75
C ARG A 191 21.55 -0.23 36.80
#